data_AF-A0A3S0PQL0-F1
#
_entry.id   AF-A0A3S0PQL0-F1
#
_cell.length_a   1.000
_cell.length_b   1.000
_cell.length_c   1.000
_cell.angle_alpha   90.00
_cell.angle_beta   90.00
_cell.angle_gamma   90.00
#
_symmetry.space_group_name_H-M   'P 1'
#
loop_
_entity.id
_entity.type
_entity.pdbx_description
1 polymer ?
#
loop_
_entity_poly.entity_id
_entity_poly.type
_entity_poly.pdbx_seq_one_letter_code
_entity_poly.pdbx_strand_id
1 'polypeptide(L)'
;MTKLNKTLRYKQFTGTVNIMPDGSLSGEVEGLRKNHKYEGKTLTELNLQFKNRVELFYNKHAHYGIKAKSKKRITTVILPSVAVVTIIFLLVNLWLFYLEGLPFNALISGEIQPIKEQMEWWDKASSFFNNISSPLLSFISFTALLYTIHQQTESHKLSLKELALTREELEMTRTELAQSTIAHQKQADAHEQQVLDAQKLAEEQRELAKEQQRSTQVQQFENTFFSLLANHEKSLNKITEKNDGLSIVDRELSKDKLKRTEKVKHYNFFECNEMTSYFIVLYQLLKFIKTYPHNDNIQEDNKVLIEKKYTSLVRAYIPNNVLVSILLNCIIDNKTSAKYNKFVAYRDIIERYSFLEHVSIDSYSEIIDLKLLGNTYSVDRNAFGENVGLIEESVKSEVILFYKNIIQSKIDSENHLKEHEVIKLKKM
;
A
#
# COMPACT_ATOMS: atom_id res chain seq x y z
N MET A 1 66.05 20.27 5.37
CA MET A 1 65.09 19.63 4.46
C MET A 1 65.86 19.03 3.30
N THR A 2 65.89 17.71 3.21
CA THR A 2 66.57 17.01 2.10
C THR A 2 65.56 16.89 0.97
N LYS A 3 65.85 17.50 -0.19
CA LYS A 3 64.95 17.51 -1.35
C LYS A 3 65.03 16.14 -2.03
N LEU A 4 63.90 15.44 -2.16
CA LEU A 4 63.86 14.23 -2.96
C LEU A 4 63.78 14.64 -4.44
N ASN A 5 64.55 13.98 -5.31
CA ASN A 5 64.42 14.10 -6.77
C ASN A 5 63.15 13.42 -7.30
N LYS A 6 62.01 13.63 -6.65
CA LYS A 6 60.71 13.08 -7.03
C LYS A 6 59.73 14.22 -7.18
N THR A 7 59.23 14.41 -8.39
CA THR A 7 58.22 15.43 -8.71
C THR A 7 56.86 14.78 -8.88
N LEU A 8 55.83 15.33 -8.24
CA LEU A 8 54.44 14.94 -8.47
C LEU A 8 53.89 15.69 -9.69
N ARG A 9 53.03 15.04 -10.47
CA ARG A 9 52.40 15.64 -11.67
C ARG A 9 50.90 15.38 -11.66
N TYR A 10 50.12 16.43 -11.83
CA TYR A 10 48.66 16.32 -11.94
C TYR A 10 48.11 17.51 -12.73
N LYS A 11 47.32 17.20 -13.77
CA LYS A 11 46.91 18.18 -14.80
C LYS A 11 48.15 18.89 -15.38
N GLN A 12 48.18 20.22 -15.40
CA GLN A 12 49.30 21.01 -15.92
C GLN A 12 50.30 21.46 -14.83
N PHE A 13 50.16 20.97 -13.59
CA PHE A 13 50.97 21.40 -12.45
C PHE A 13 51.98 20.33 -12.02
N THR A 14 53.15 20.81 -11.61
CA THR A 14 54.21 20.01 -10.99
C THR A 14 54.30 20.31 -9.50
N GLY A 15 54.60 19.30 -8.70
CA GLY A 15 54.72 19.40 -7.25
C GLY A 15 56.09 18.93 -6.78
N THR A 16 56.70 19.66 -5.85
CA THR A 16 57.98 19.27 -5.22
C THR A 16 57.76 18.34 -4.03
N VAL A 17 58.73 17.47 -3.72
CA VAL A 17 58.69 16.58 -2.54
C VAL A 17 59.95 16.77 -1.70
N ASN A 18 59.77 17.12 -0.42
CA ASN A 18 60.83 17.38 0.56
C ASN A 18 60.58 16.54 1.82
N ILE A 19 61.64 15.99 2.42
CA ILE A 19 61.54 15.31 3.73
C ILE A 19 61.73 16.34 4.86
N MET A 20 60.84 16.29 5.84
CA MET A 20 60.88 17.07 7.08
C MET A 20 61.69 16.34 8.17
N PRO A 21 62.21 17.08 9.18
CA PRO A 21 63.06 16.50 10.23
C PRO A 21 62.38 15.42 11.08
N ASP A 22 61.05 15.44 11.17
CA ASP A 22 60.22 14.47 11.89
C ASP A 22 59.89 13.20 11.07
N GLY A 23 60.44 13.09 9.87
CA GLY A 23 60.19 11.98 8.94
C GLY A 23 58.93 12.14 8.08
N SER A 24 58.17 13.22 8.23
CA SER A 24 57.03 13.54 7.36
C SER A 24 57.50 14.11 6.00
N LEU A 25 56.60 14.11 5.01
CA LEU A 25 56.85 14.67 3.67
C LEU A 25 56.08 15.97 3.50
N SER A 26 56.70 16.93 2.81
CA SER A 26 56.08 18.20 2.44
C SER A 26 56.37 18.57 0.99
N GLY A 27 55.52 19.38 0.39
CA GLY A 27 55.66 19.81 -0.99
C GLY A 27 54.96 21.13 -1.29
N GLU A 28 55.34 21.73 -2.42
CA GLU A 28 54.71 22.95 -2.95
C GLU A 28 54.35 22.74 -4.43
N VAL A 29 53.21 23.30 -4.86
CA VAL A 29 52.76 23.27 -6.25
C VAL A 29 53.47 24.36 -7.05
N GLU A 30 54.29 23.97 -8.01
CA GLU A 30 54.97 24.88 -8.94
C GLU A 30 53.97 25.53 -9.89
N GLY A 31 54.09 26.84 -10.08
CA GLY A 31 53.20 27.62 -10.96
C GLY A 31 52.00 28.26 -10.27
N LEU A 32 51.71 27.91 -9.01
CA LEU A 32 50.72 28.61 -8.18
C LEU A 32 51.42 29.63 -7.27
N ARG A 33 50.86 30.85 -7.14
CA ARG A 33 51.39 31.89 -6.23
C ARG A 33 51.23 31.45 -4.76
N LYS A 34 52.15 31.92 -3.90
CA LYS A 34 52.35 31.61 -2.46
C LYS A 34 51.08 31.10 -1.75
N ASN A 35 51.22 29.97 -1.04
CA ASN A 35 50.27 29.31 -0.10
C ASN A 35 49.66 27.96 -0.55
N HIS A 36 50.24 27.26 -1.52
CA HIS A 36 49.80 25.92 -1.93
C HIS A 36 50.77 24.84 -1.47
N LYS A 37 51.13 24.87 -0.18
CA LYS A 37 51.91 23.82 0.48
C LYS A 37 51.00 22.66 0.88
N TYR A 38 51.54 21.45 0.86
CA TYR A 38 50.86 20.22 1.26
C TYR A 38 51.82 19.30 2.00
N GLU A 39 51.30 18.50 2.92
CA GLU A 39 52.08 17.67 3.84
C GLU A 39 51.45 16.29 3.97
N GLY A 40 52.22 15.26 4.25
CA GLY A 40 51.72 13.89 4.40
C GLY A 40 52.74 12.99 5.04
N LYS A 41 52.29 11.97 5.77
CA LYS A 41 53.18 11.01 6.44
C LYS A 41 53.71 9.96 5.45
N THR A 42 53.00 9.74 4.35
CA THR A 42 53.39 8.81 3.27
C THR A 42 53.37 9.49 1.90
N LEU A 43 54.10 8.94 0.92
CA LEU A 43 54.10 9.48 -0.44
C LEU A 43 52.71 9.44 -1.09
N THR A 44 51.90 8.43 -0.75
CA THR A 44 50.52 8.28 -1.23
C THR A 44 49.63 9.37 -0.68
N GLU A 45 49.71 9.65 0.62
CA GLU A 45 48.99 10.73 1.28
C GLU A 45 49.41 12.11 0.75
N LEU A 46 50.71 12.30 0.52
CA LEU A 46 51.26 13.53 -0.07
C LEU A 46 50.73 13.75 -1.49
N ASN A 47 50.67 12.70 -2.32
CA ASN A 47 50.13 12.77 -3.68
C ASN A 47 48.62 13.09 -3.68
N LEU A 48 47.88 12.53 -2.72
CA LEU A 48 46.47 12.83 -2.55
C LEU A 48 46.26 14.30 -2.15
N GLN A 49 47.03 14.80 -1.18
CA GLN A 49 46.97 16.21 -0.79
C GLN A 49 47.37 17.16 -1.93
N PHE A 50 48.39 16.80 -2.72
CA PHE A 50 48.77 17.55 -3.91
C PHE A 50 47.60 17.66 -4.91
N LYS A 51 46.95 16.54 -5.24
CA LYS A 51 45.77 16.53 -6.13
C LYS A 51 44.65 17.39 -5.57
N ASN A 52 44.36 17.28 -4.27
CA ASN A 52 43.33 18.06 -3.61
C ASN A 52 43.62 19.56 -3.68
N ARG A 53 44.87 20.00 -3.53
CA ARG A 53 45.25 21.43 -3.68
C ARG A 53 45.07 21.94 -5.10
N VAL A 54 45.41 21.13 -6.09
CA VAL A 54 45.21 21.48 -7.50
C VAL A 54 43.71 21.55 -7.82
N GLU A 55 42.89 20.60 -7.36
CA GLU A 55 41.43 20.66 -7.54
C GLU A 55 40.79 21.84 -6.82
N LEU A 56 41.22 22.16 -5.61
CA LEU A 56 40.73 23.32 -4.87
C LEU A 56 41.05 24.64 -5.61
N PHE A 57 42.21 24.71 -6.26
CA PHE A 57 42.53 25.82 -7.17
C PHE A 57 41.56 25.89 -8.37
N TYR A 58 41.30 24.77 -9.03
CA TYR A 58 40.35 24.72 -10.15
C TYR A 58 38.93 25.11 -9.71
N ASN A 59 38.43 24.55 -8.62
CA ASN A 59 37.09 24.84 -8.09
C ASN A 59 36.95 26.32 -7.72
N LYS A 60 37.98 26.93 -7.11
CA LYS A 60 37.96 28.35 -6.74
C LYS A 60 38.01 29.29 -7.95
N HIS A 61 38.58 28.86 -9.06
CA HIS A 61 38.72 29.68 -10.28
C HIS A 61 37.77 29.25 -11.41
N ALA A 62 36.92 28.24 -11.19
CA ALA A 62 35.99 27.69 -12.18
C ALA A 62 35.00 28.76 -12.70
N HIS A 63 34.53 29.66 -11.82
CA HIS A 63 33.61 30.75 -12.21
C HIS A 63 34.25 31.85 -13.06
N TYR A 64 35.58 31.97 -13.11
CA TYR A 64 36.26 32.99 -13.92
C TYR A 64 36.65 32.50 -15.32
N GLY A 65 36.40 31.23 -15.67
CA GLY A 65 36.71 30.68 -17.00
C GLY A 65 38.20 30.71 -17.37
N ILE A 66 39.10 30.88 -16.39
CA ILE A 66 40.53 31.07 -16.65
C ILE A 66 41.20 29.72 -16.91
N LYS A 67 41.54 29.45 -18.18
CA LYS A 67 42.51 28.40 -18.55
C LYS A 67 43.92 28.88 -18.21
N ALA A 68 44.68 28.08 -17.44
CA ALA A 68 46.06 28.38 -17.09
C ALA A 68 46.93 28.51 -18.36
N LYS A 69 47.45 29.70 -18.64
CA LYS A 69 48.40 29.93 -19.73
C LYS A 69 49.82 29.76 -19.22
N SER A 70 50.48 28.68 -19.66
CA SER A 70 51.94 28.59 -19.70
C SER A 70 52.49 29.65 -20.66
N LYS A 71 53.50 30.39 -20.20
CA LYS A 71 54.07 31.57 -20.87
C LYS A 71 54.77 31.15 -22.18
N LYS A 72 54.12 31.28 -23.34
CA LYS A 72 54.79 31.13 -24.65
C LYS A 72 55.29 32.48 -25.17
N ARG A 73 56.54 32.46 -25.64
CA ARG A 73 57.33 33.56 -26.24
C ARG A 73 56.85 33.79 -27.68
N ILE A 74 56.54 35.04 -28.02
CA ILE A 74 56.11 35.48 -29.36
C ILE A 74 57.36 35.88 -30.14
N THR A 75 57.78 35.10 -31.15
CA THR A 75 58.87 35.48 -32.07
C THR A 75 58.74 34.77 -33.43
N THR A 76 57.79 35.13 -34.29
CA THR A 76 57.81 34.72 -35.72
C THR A 76 56.98 35.64 -36.62
N VAL A 77 57.18 36.96 -36.56
CA VAL A 77 56.59 37.91 -37.54
C VAL A 77 57.65 38.84 -38.18
N ILE A 78 58.90 38.79 -37.74
CA ILE A 78 59.92 39.81 -38.09
C ILE A 78 60.62 39.53 -39.44
N LEU A 79 60.58 38.30 -39.97
CA LEU A 79 61.34 37.96 -41.18
C LEU A 79 60.77 38.52 -42.51
N PRO A 80 59.45 38.49 -42.79
CA PRO A 80 58.93 39.07 -44.02
C PRO A 80 58.97 40.61 -44.01
N SER A 81 58.98 41.24 -42.83
CA SER A 81 59.01 42.70 -42.69
C SER A 81 60.38 43.28 -43.08
N VAL A 82 61.49 42.60 -42.76
CA VAL A 82 62.84 43.06 -43.10
C VAL A 82 63.09 43.03 -44.61
N ALA A 83 62.66 41.96 -45.31
CA ALA A 83 62.84 41.84 -46.76
C ALA A 83 62.09 42.93 -47.54
N VAL A 84 60.85 43.21 -47.14
CA VAL A 84 60.03 44.28 -47.74
C VAL A 84 60.65 45.65 -47.51
N VAL A 85 61.20 45.92 -46.32
CA VAL A 85 61.89 47.18 -46.01
C VAL A 85 63.15 47.36 -46.87
N THR A 86 63.95 46.31 -47.10
CA THR A 86 65.12 46.39 -47.99
C THR A 86 64.76 46.62 -49.45
N ILE A 87 63.68 46.02 -49.95
CA ILE A 87 63.22 46.23 -51.34
C ILE A 87 62.70 47.66 -51.50
N ILE A 88 61.93 48.17 -50.54
CA ILE A 88 61.48 49.57 -50.52
C ILE A 88 62.68 50.52 -50.44
N PHE A 89 63.67 50.22 -49.61
CA PHE A 89 64.89 51.02 -49.49
C PHE A 89 65.69 51.07 -50.81
N LEU A 90 65.83 49.95 -51.50
CA LEU A 90 66.48 49.89 -52.82
C LEU A 90 65.70 50.69 -53.87
N LEU A 91 64.37 50.59 -53.89
CA LEU A 91 63.51 51.37 -54.79
C LEU A 91 63.60 52.88 -54.53
N VAL A 92 63.66 53.30 -53.26
CA VAL A 92 63.83 54.71 -52.87
C VAL A 92 65.22 55.24 -53.24
N ASN A 93 66.28 54.44 -53.08
CA ASN A 93 67.62 54.85 -53.51
C ASN A 93 67.73 54.96 -55.05
N LEU A 94 67.11 54.04 -55.78
CA LEU A 94 67.05 54.10 -57.25
C LEU A 94 66.22 55.30 -57.73
N TRP A 95 65.16 55.66 -57.02
CA TRP A 95 64.41 56.90 -57.25
C TRP A 95 65.26 58.15 -56.99
N LEU A 96 65.98 58.20 -55.87
CA LEU A 96 66.86 59.34 -55.52
C LEU A 96 67.95 59.55 -56.58
N PHE A 97 68.51 58.48 -57.14
CA PHE A 97 69.47 58.54 -58.24
C PHE A 97 68.87 59.17 -59.52
N TYR A 98 67.58 58.93 -59.82
CA TYR A 98 66.89 59.58 -60.94
C TYR A 98 66.48 61.04 -60.66
N LEU A 99 66.33 61.42 -59.38
CA LEU A 99 66.06 62.81 -58.96
C LEU A 99 67.30 63.71 -59.08
N GLU A 100 68.53 63.20 -58.98
CA GLU A 100 69.76 64.00 -59.16
C GLU A 100 69.89 64.61 -60.57
N GLY A 101 69.11 64.12 -61.55
CA GLY A 101 68.98 64.71 -62.88
C GLY A 101 67.96 65.85 -62.99
N LEU A 102 67.30 66.27 -61.91
CA LEU A 102 66.40 67.43 -61.93
C LEU A 102 67.20 68.74 -62.11
N PRO A 103 66.86 69.59 -63.09
CA PRO A 103 67.46 70.92 -63.22
C PRO A 103 66.83 71.89 -62.22
N PHE A 104 66.79 71.55 -60.93
CA PHE A 104 66.31 72.45 -59.87
C PHE A 104 67.21 73.70 -59.77
N ASN A 105 68.49 73.55 -60.11
CA ASN A 105 69.45 74.65 -60.19
C ASN A 105 69.12 75.66 -61.30
N ALA A 106 68.43 75.25 -62.38
CA ALA A 106 68.03 76.14 -63.47
C ALA A 106 66.71 76.88 -63.20
N LEU A 107 65.85 76.32 -62.34
CA LEU A 107 64.55 76.90 -61.99
C LEU A 107 64.66 78.11 -61.04
N ILE A 108 65.75 78.22 -60.28
CA ILE A 108 66.00 79.32 -59.34
C ILE A 108 66.82 80.46 -59.99
N SER A 109 67.58 80.17 -61.06
CA SER A 109 68.45 81.14 -61.74
C SER A 109 67.79 81.91 -62.90
N GLY A 110 66.51 81.68 -63.20
CA GLY A 110 65.76 82.48 -64.18
C GLY A 110 66.19 82.28 -65.65
N GLU A 111 66.86 81.17 -65.98
CA GLU A 111 67.12 80.75 -67.37
C GLU A 111 66.05 79.75 -67.83
N ILE A 112 65.41 80.03 -68.97
CA ILE A 112 64.43 79.12 -69.59
C ILE A 112 65.20 77.98 -70.27
N GLN A 113 65.15 76.78 -69.68
CA GLN A 113 65.62 75.56 -70.36
C GLN A 113 64.59 75.07 -71.40
N PRO A 114 65.02 74.44 -72.51
CA PRO A 114 64.13 74.00 -73.57
C PRO A 114 63.22 72.84 -73.11
N ILE A 115 61.93 72.91 -73.49
CA ILE A 115 60.84 71.93 -73.18
C ILE A 115 61.24 70.45 -73.41
N LYS A 116 62.21 70.20 -74.29
CA LYS A 116 62.69 68.86 -74.67
C LYS A 116 63.32 68.09 -73.50
N GLU A 117 64.06 68.76 -72.61
CA GLU A 117 64.76 68.10 -71.49
C GLU A 117 63.80 67.68 -70.37
N GLN A 118 62.75 68.48 -70.10
CA GLN A 118 61.69 68.09 -69.17
C GLN A 118 60.88 66.89 -69.68
N MET A 119 60.61 66.83 -70.99
CA MET A 119 59.83 65.75 -71.59
C MET A 119 60.60 64.42 -71.60
N GLU A 120 61.91 64.44 -71.89
CA GLU A 120 62.77 63.26 -71.78
C GLU A 120 62.86 62.69 -70.37
N TRP A 121 62.83 63.54 -69.33
CA TRP A 121 62.83 63.08 -67.95
C TRP A 121 61.52 62.39 -67.58
N TRP A 122 60.38 62.99 -67.94
CA TRP A 122 59.07 62.37 -67.70
C TRP A 122 58.90 61.04 -68.43
N ASP A 123 59.42 60.92 -69.64
CA ASP A 123 59.42 59.66 -70.38
C ASP A 123 60.30 58.58 -69.71
N LYS A 124 61.48 58.96 -69.20
CA LYS A 124 62.36 58.04 -68.45
C LYS A 124 61.73 57.62 -67.11
N ALA A 125 61.14 58.55 -66.37
CA ALA A 125 60.45 58.27 -65.11
C ALA A 125 59.23 57.36 -65.34
N SER A 126 58.38 57.71 -66.32
CA SER A 126 57.21 56.92 -66.70
C SER A 126 57.60 55.49 -67.11
N SER A 127 58.64 55.33 -67.93
CA SER A 127 59.18 54.02 -68.32
C SER A 127 59.67 53.18 -67.13
N PHE A 128 60.34 53.80 -66.15
CA PHE A 128 60.80 53.13 -64.93
C PHE A 128 59.64 52.58 -64.10
N PHE A 129 58.62 53.41 -63.84
CA PHE A 129 57.44 52.99 -63.12
C PHE A 129 56.64 51.92 -63.86
N ASN A 130 56.53 52.05 -65.17
CA ASN A 130 55.79 51.08 -65.97
C ASN A 130 56.48 49.71 -65.97
N ASN A 131 57.81 49.69 -65.99
CA ASN A 131 58.59 48.44 -65.98
C ASN A 131 58.68 47.78 -64.60
N ILE A 132 58.59 48.53 -63.49
CA ILE A 132 58.67 47.97 -62.12
C ILE A 132 57.29 47.62 -61.54
N SER A 133 56.27 48.39 -61.89
CA SER A 133 54.92 48.22 -61.32
C SER A 133 54.35 46.83 -61.60
N SER A 134 54.52 46.32 -62.82
CA SER A 134 53.95 45.03 -63.22
C SER A 134 54.54 43.84 -62.44
N PRO A 135 55.88 43.63 -62.38
CA PRO A 135 56.47 42.58 -61.56
C PRO A 135 56.17 42.70 -60.06
N LEU A 136 56.17 43.93 -59.51
CA LEU A 136 55.86 44.18 -58.11
C LEU A 136 54.40 43.80 -57.80
N LEU A 137 53.46 44.18 -58.66
CA LEU A 137 52.05 43.86 -58.51
C LEU A 137 51.79 42.35 -58.62
N SER A 138 52.46 41.66 -59.55
CA SER A 138 52.41 40.19 -59.65
C SER A 138 52.97 39.49 -58.41
N PHE A 139 54.06 40.00 -57.83
CA PHE A 139 54.63 39.46 -56.59
C PHE A 139 53.69 39.64 -55.40
N ILE A 140 53.07 40.82 -55.26
CA ILE A 140 52.07 41.09 -54.22
C ILE A 140 50.86 40.16 -54.40
N SER A 141 50.37 39.98 -55.63
CA SER A 141 49.27 39.08 -55.95
C SER A 141 49.59 37.61 -55.63
N PHE A 142 50.78 37.15 -55.99
CA PHE A 142 51.24 35.79 -55.65
C PHE A 142 51.37 35.58 -54.13
N THR A 143 51.94 36.56 -53.42
CA THR A 143 52.07 36.51 -51.96
C THR A 143 50.71 36.52 -51.27
N ALA A 144 49.77 37.32 -51.78
CA ALA A 144 48.38 37.33 -51.32
C ALA A 144 47.70 35.98 -51.55
N LEU A 145 47.92 35.34 -52.70
CA LEU A 145 47.38 34.02 -53.04
C LEU A 145 47.94 32.91 -52.13
N LEU A 146 49.24 32.94 -51.84
CA LEU A 146 49.86 32.03 -50.88
C LEU A 146 49.29 32.22 -49.47
N TYR A 147 49.06 33.47 -49.07
CA TYR A 147 48.42 33.78 -47.79
C TYR A 147 46.98 33.27 -47.72
N THR A 148 46.18 33.42 -48.78
CA THR A 148 44.82 32.85 -48.82
C THR A 148 44.83 31.33 -48.79
N ILE A 149 45.73 30.65 -49.52
CA ILE A 149 45.86 29.19 -49.47
C ILE A 149 46.27 28.73 -48.08
N HIS A 150 47.19 29.42 -47.42
CA HIS A 150 47.57 29.12 -46.04
C HIS A 150 46.38 29.28 -45.08
N GLN A 151 45.66 30.39 -45.19
CA GLN A 151 44.47 30.67 -44.39
C GLN A 151 43.35 29.64 -44.61
N GLN A 152 43.11 29.24 -45.86
CA GLN A 152 42.14 28.20 -46.24
C GLN A 152 42.55 26.82 -45.72
N THR A 153 43.84 26.52 -45.71
CA THR A 153 44.35 25.24 -45.20
C THR A 153 44.18 25.14 -43.69
N GLU A 154 44.45 26.21 -42.95
CA GLU A 154 44.24 26.26 -41.50
C GLU A 154 42.74 26.24 -41.13
N SER A 155 41.89 26.95 -41.88
CA SER A 155 40.44 26.91 -41.66
C SER A 155 39.86 25.50 -41.94
N HIS A 156 40.31 24.84 -43.01
CA HIS A 156 39.91 23.47 -43.32
C HIS A 156 40.32 22.49 -42.22
N LYS A 157 41.54 22.59 -41.68
CA LYS A 157 41.99 21.76 -40.55
C LYS A 157 41.15 21.97 -39.29
N LEU A 158 40.81 23.22 -38.98
CA LEU A 158 39.93 23.54 -37.85
C LEU A 158 38.54 22.93 -38.04
N SER A 159 37.97 23.06 -39.24
CA SER A 159 36.67 22.46 -39.57
C SER A 159 36.67 20.93 -39.45
N LEU A 160 37.72 20.25 -39.94
CA LEU A 160 37.86 18.81 -39.75
C LEU A 160 37.96 18.42 -38.27
N LYS A 161 38.64 19.24 -37.45
CA LYS A 161 38.76 19.01 -36.01
C LYS A 161 37.44 19.21 -35.28
N GLU A 162 36.66 20.21 -35.66
CA GLU A 162 35.30 20.43 -35.13
C GLU A 162 34.36 19.29 -35.54
N LEU A 163 34.43 18.80 -36.78
CA LEU A 163 33.67 17.63 -37.23
C LEU A 163 34.06 16.35 -36.46
N ALA A 164 35.34 16.18 -36.12
CA ALA A 164 35.79 15.05 -35.30
C ALA A 164 35.25 15.15 -33.86
N LEU A 165 35.36 16.32 -33.24
CA LEU A 165 34.84 16.57 -31.89
C LEU A 165 33.32 16.42 -31.81
N THR A 166 32.58 16.92 -32.80
CA THR A 166 31.10 16.79 -32.84
C THR A 166 30.65 15.33 -33.00
N ARG A 167 31.40 14.50 -33.76
CA ARG A 167 31.13 13.06 -33.83
C ARG A 167 31.38 12.38 -32.48
N GLU A 168 32.46 12.72 -31.80
CA GLU A 168 32.77 12.21 -30.46
C GLU A 168 31.71 12.63 -29.43
N GLU A 169 31.26 13.89 -29.45
CA GLU A 169 30.16 14.37 -28.61
C GLU A 169 28.84 13.65 -28.91
N LEU A 170 28.52 13.40 -30.18
CA LEU A 170 27.32 12.63 -30.56
C LEU A 170 27.40 11.18 -30.09
N GLU A 171 28.58 10.55 -30.15
CA GLU A 171 28.80 9.21 -29.62
C GLU A 171 28.63 9.18 -28.10
N MET A 172 29.25 10.12 -27.37
CA MET A 172 29.05 10.25 -25.92
C MET A 172 27.57 10.46 -25.58
N THR A 173 26.88 11.38 -26.25
CA THR A 173 25.45 11.64 -26.06
C THR A 173 24.60 10.38 -26.30
N ARG A 174 24.93 9.57 -27.33
CA ARG A 174 24.23 8.30 -27.58
C ARG A 174 24.45 7.29 -26.44
N THR A 175 25.68 7.20 -25.93
CA THR A 175 25.98 6.30 -24.81
C THR A 175 25.29 6.72 -23.52
N GLU A 176 25.28 8.02 -23.21
CA GLU A 176 24.56 8.56 -22.05
C GLU A 176 23.05 8.37 -22.18
N LEU A 177 22.48 8.61 -23.37
CA LEU A 177 21.06 8.37 -23.63
C LEU A 177 20.70 6.88 -23.44
N ALA A 178 21.51 5.96 -23.95
CA ALA A 178 21.30 4.53 -23.77
C ALA A 178 21.37 4.11 -22.29
N GLN A 179 22.35 4.65 -21.54
CA GLN A 179 22.44 4.41 -20.09
C GLN A 179 21.23 4.99 -19.35
N SER A 180 20.78 6.19 -19.73
CA SER A 180 19.60 6.83 -19.17
C SER A 180 18.32 6.03 -19.43
N THR A 181 18.12 5.52 -20.65
CA THR A 181 16.98 4.63 -20.97
C THR A 181 16.99 3.37 -20.11
N ILE A 182 18.15 2.74 -19.90
CA ILE A 182 18.27 1.57 -19.02
C ILE A 182 17.95 1.93 -17.55
N ALA A 183 18.43 3.08 -17.08
CA ALA A 183 18.15 3.55 -15.72
C ALA A 183 16.65 3.83 -15.52
N HIS A 184 16.02 4.50 -16.49
CA HIS A 184 14.58 4.74 -16.48
C HIS A 184 13.77 3.45 -16.55
N GLN A 185 14.18 2.47 -17.35
CA GLN A 185 13.52 1.17 -17.40
C GLN A 185 13.61 0.45 -16.05
N LYS A 186 14.80 0.37 -15.44
CA LYS A 186 14.96 -0.24 -14.11
C LYS A 186 14.13 0.46 -13.04
N GLN A 187 13.99 1.79 -13.14
CA GLN A 187 13.16 2.56 -12.24
C GLN A 187 11.66 2.28 -12.47
N ALA A 188 11.23 2.12 -13.72
CA ALA A 188 9.87 1.73 -14.06
C ALA A 188 9.54 0.33 -13.51
N ASP A 189 10.43 -0.65 -13.73
CA ASP A 189 10.27 -2.02 -13.23
C ASP A 189 10.23 -2.05 -11.69
N ALA A 190 11.11 -1.30 -11.02
CA ALA A 190 11.11 -1.20 -9.55
C ALA A 190 9.85 -0.53 -9.01
N HIS A 191 9.34 0.50 -9.70
CA HIS A 191 8.10 1.17 -9.34
C HIS A 191 6.88 0.26 -9.55
N GLU A 192 6.85 -0.51 -10.65
CA GLU A 192 5.81 -1.52 -10.89
C GLU A 192 5.77 -2.54 -9.74
N GLN A 193 6.93 -3.04 -9.32
CA GLN A 193 7.03 -3.96 -8.18
C GLN A 193 6.50 -3.32 -6.88
N GLN A 194 6.88 -2.06 -6.60
CA GLN A 194 6.37 -1.35 -5.43
C GLN A 194 4.85 -1.18 -5.45
N VAL A 195 4.25 -0.91 -6.61
CA VAL A 195 2.80 -0.82 -6.77
C VAL A 195 2.14 -2.17 -6.51
N LEU A 196 2.69 -3.26 -7.04
CA LEU A 196 2.18 -4.61 -6.80
C LEU A 196 2.24 -4.99 -5.32
N ASP A 197 3.35 -4.70 -4.65
CA ASP A 197 3.51 -4.99 -3.22
C ASP A 197 2.59 -4.12 -2.36
N ALA A 198 2.41 -2.85 -2.73
CA ALA A 198 1.45 -1.96 -2.06
C ALA A 198 -0.01 -2.41 -2.26
N GLN A 199 -0.36 -2.92 -3.44
CA GLN A 199 -1.69 -3.48 -3.71
C GLN A 199 -1.95 -4.72 -2.85
N LYS A 200 -1.00 -5.67 -2.79
CA LYS A 200 -1.11 -6.85 -1.94
C LYS A 200 -1.26 -6.48 -0.46
N LEU A 201 -0.43 -5.55 0.03
CA LEU A 201 -0.53 -5.09 1.41
C LEU A 201 -1.88 -4.42 1.69
N ALA A 202 -2.41 -3.63 0.75
CA ALA A 202 -3.72 -3.01 0.89
C ALA A 202 -4.86 -4.06 0.91
N GLU A 203 -4.75 -5.12 0.12
CA GLU A 203 -5.69 -6.24 0.16
C GLU A 203 -5.62 -7.02 1.48
N GLU A 204 -4.42 -7.37 1.94
CA GLU A 204 -4.21 -8.01 3.25
C GLU A 204 -4.75 -7.16 4.40
N GLN A 205 -4.51 -5.85 4.38
CA GLN A 205 -5.05 -4.92 5.38
C GLN A 205 -6.58 -4.85 5.34
N ARG A 206 -7.19 -4.90 4.14
CA ARG A 206 -8.65 -4.91 4.00
C ARG A 206 -9.25 -6.20 4.58
N GLU A 207 -8.65 -7.35 4.31
CA GLU A 207 -9.13 -8.63 4.86
C GLU A 207 -8.95 -8.69 6.38
N LEU A 208 -7.79 -8.26 6.90
CA LEU A 208 -7.57 -8.16 8.34
C LEU A 208 -8.59 -7.22 9.02
N ALA A 209 -8.89 -6.08 8.40
CA ALA A 209 -9.89 -5.15 8.93
C ALA A 209 -11.29 -5.76 8.97
N LYS A 210 -11.69 -6.54 7.95
CA LYS A 210 -12.96 -7.28 7.94
C LYS A 210 -13.01 -8.34 9.04
N GLU A 211 -11.95 -9.12 9.20
CA GLU A 211 -11.84 -10.12 10.26
C GLU A 211 -11.92 -9.49 11.65
N GLN A 212 -11.23 -8.37 11.87
CA GLN A 212 -11.26 -7.63 13.12
C GLN A 212 -12.65 -7.05 13.42
N GLN A 213 -13.31 -6.47 12.41
CA GLN A 213 -14.68 -5.99 12.55
C GLN A 213 -15.63 -7.13 12.95
N ARG A 214 -15.48 -8.29 12.31
CA ARG A 214 -16.29 -9.47 12.63
C ARG A 214 -16.02 -10.00 14.04
N SER A 215 -14.75 -10.13 14.43
CA SER A 215 -14.38 -10.54 15.78
C SER A 215 -14.98 -9.59 16.83
N THR A 216 -15.01 -8.30 16.53
CA THR A 216 -15.62 -7.28 17.41
C THR A 216 -17.13 -7.48 17.53
N GLN A 217 -17.82 -7.75 16.41
CA GLN A 217 -19.26 -8.02 16.42
C GLN A 217 -19.61 -9.28 17.22
N VAL A 218 -18.82 -10.36 17.08
CA VAL A 218 -18.99 -11.58 17.87
C VAL A 218 -18.78 -11.30 19.36
N GLN A 219 -17.73 -10.56 19.72
CA GLN A 219 -17.49 -10.19 21.12
C GLN A 219 -18.62 -9.35 21.72
N GLN A 220 -19.14 -8.37 20.97
CA GLN A 220 -20.27 -7.54 21.40
C GLN A 220 -21.54 -8.38 21.58
N PHE A 221 -21.79 -9.31 20.64
CA PHE A 221 -22.86 -10.27 20.76
C PHE A 221 -22.72 -11.13 22.01
N GLU A 222 -21.55 -11.73 22.25
CA GLU A 222 -21.29 -12.62 23.39
C GLU A 222 -21.46 -11.89 24.73
N ASN A 223 -20.92 -10.67 24.86
CA ASN A 223 -21.09 -9.86 26.07
C ASN A 223 -22.57 -9.58 26.37
N THR A 224 -23.36 -9.30 25.34
CA THR A 224 -24.81 -9.08 25.47
C THR A 224 -25.54 -10.39 25.79
N PHE A 225 -25.15 -11.49 25.12
CA PHE A 225 -25.68 -12.83 25.37
C PHE A 225 -25.48 -13.24 26.82
N PHE A 226 -24.27 -13.15 27.38
CA PHE A 226 -24.01 -13.53 28.76
C PHE A 226 -24.76 -12.65 29.77
N SER A 227 -24.95 -11.36 29.45
CA SER A 227 -25.79 -10.46 30.26
C SER A 227 -27.26 -10.89 30.25
N LEU A 228 -27.80 -11.26 29.09
CA LEU A 228 -29.16 -11.78 28.96
C LEU A 228 -29.31 -13.16 29.61
N LEU A 229 -28.30 -14.03 29.52
CA LEU A 229 -28.26 -15.34 30.16
C LEU A 229 -28.31 -15.20 31.68
N ALA A 230 -27.54 -14.28 32.27
CA ALA A 230 -27.59 -13.99 33.70
C ALA A 230 -28.97 -13.45 34.12
N ASN A 231 -29.63 -12.64 33.28
CA ASN A 231 -31.00 -12.19 33.54
C ASN A 231 -32.02 -13.33 33.43
N HIS A 232 -31.84 -14.24 32.47
CA HIS A 232 -32.62 -15.46 32.34
C HIS A 232 -32.47 -16.34 33.58
N GLU A 233 -31.26 -16.55 34.08
CA GLU A 233 -30.99 -17.33 35.30
C GLU A 233 -31.71 -16.72 36.52
N LYS A 234 -31.64 -15.39 36.69
CA LYS A 234 -32.40 -14.69 37.75
C LYS A 234 -33.90 -14.91 37.62
N SER A 235 -34.44 -14.90 36.40
CA SER A 235 -35.87 -15.16 36.18
C SER A 235 -36.24 -16.63 36.39
N LEU A 236 -35.33 -17.54 36.08
CA LEU A 236 -35.49 -18.97 36.29
C LEU A 236 -35.52 -19.29 37.78
N ASN A 237 -34.58 -18.75 38.55
CA ASN A 237 -34.52 -18.96 40.00
C ASN A 237 -35.80 -18.51 40.69
N LYS A 238 -36.43 -17.40 40.25
CA LYS A 238 -37.72 -16.96 40.81
C LYS A 238 -38.83 -18.01 40.69
N ILE A 239 -38.81 -18.83 39.64
CA ILE A 239 -39.86 -19.84 39.39
C ILE A 239 -39.48 -21.23 39.89
N THR A 240 -38.19 -21.50 40.10
CA THR A 240 -37.66 -22.80 40.57
C THR A 240 -37.31 -22.83 42.06
N GLU A 241 -37.08 -21.67 42.68
CA GLU A 241 -36.86 -21.57 44.13
C GLU A 241 -38.07 -22.12 44.89
N LYS A 242 -37.79 -23.00 45.86
CA LYS A 242 -38.82 -23.68 46.65
C LYS A 242 -39.25 -22.78 47.80
N ASN A 243 -40.46 -22.26 47.71
CA ASN A 243 -41.15 -21.60 48.82
C ASN A 243 -42.16 -22.60 49.41
N ASP A 244 -41.96 -22.99 50.67
CA ASP A 244 -42.77 -23.99 51.37
C ASP A 244 -42.70 -25.41 50.76
N GLY A 245 -41.50 -25.81 50.31
CA GLY A 245 -41.22 -27.17 49.82
C GLY A 245 -41.58 -27.44 48.35
N LEU A 246 -42.31 -26.54 47.69
CA LEU A 246 -42.68 -26.62 46.26
C LEU A 246 -42.27 -25.34 45.52
N SER A 247 -41.71 -25.49 44.31
CA SER A 247 -41.43 -24.34 43.45
C SER A 247 -42.72 -23.75 42.86
N ILE A 248 -42.66 -22.54 42.30
CA ILE A 248 -43.80 -21.94 41.59
C ILE A 248 -44.21 -22.85 40.43
N VAL A 249 -43.23 -23.36 39.68
CA VAL A 249 -43.44 -24.28 38.56
C VAL A 249 -44.18 -25.53 39.01
N ASP A 250 -43.70 -26.18 40.07
CA ASP A 250 -44.32 -27.43 40.57
C ASP A 250 -45.76 -27.18 41.05
N ARG A 251 -46.00 -26.00 41.65
CA ARG A 251 -47.33 -25.59 42.12
C ARG A 251 -48.28 -25.33 40.97
N GLU A 252 -47.85 -24.62 39.92
CA GLU A 252 -48.68 -24.36 38.75
C GLU A 252 -48.97 -25.65 37.97
N LEU A 253 -47.99 -26.54 37.85
CA LEU A 253 -48.20 -27.88 37.26
C LEU A 253 -49.17 -28.72 38.10
N SER A 254 -49.17 -28.58 39.42
CA SER A 254 -50.05 -29.34 40.33
C SER A 254 -51.47 -28.78 40.45
N LYS A 255 -51.64 -27.45 40.35
CA LYS A 255 -52.94 -26.74 40.45
C LYS A 255 -53.96 -27.25 39.43
N ASP A 256 -53.47 -27.74 38.30
CA ASP A 256 -54.33 -28.13 37.18
C ASP A 256 -55.04 -29.49 37.36
N LYS A 257 -54.77 -30.22 38.47
CA LYS A 257 -55.54 -31.41 38.86
C LYS A 257 -57.00 -31.09 39.25
N LEU A 258 -57.33 -29.86 39.67
CA LEU A 258 -58.58 -29.54 40.37
C LEU A 258 -59.68 -28.86 39.53
N LYS A 259 -59.45 -28.54 38.26
CA LYS A 259 -60.34 -27.66 37.49
C LYS A 259 -60.83 -28.22 36.15
N ARG A 260 -60.58 -29.48 35.77
CA ARG A 260 -60.82 -29.97 34.40
C ARG A 260 -62.28 -30.32 34.09
N THR A 261 -63.08 -29.31 33.74
CA THR A 261 -64.34 -29.48 32.99
C THR A 261 -64.08 -29.32 31.49
N GLU A 262 -64.74 -30.15 30.68
CA GLU A 262 -64.52 -30.53 29.27
C GLU A 262 -64.43 -29.43 28.20
N LYS A 263 -64.46 -28.15 28.55
CA LYS A 263 -64.43 -27.05 27.59
C LYS A 263 -63.17 -26.21 27.78
N VAL A 264 -62.09 -26.70 27.18
CA VAL A 264 -60.87 -25.95 26.82
C VAL A 264 -60.18 -25.29 28.02
N LYS A 265 -59.13 -25.94 28.54
CA LYS A 265 -58.19 -25.30 29.46
C LYS A 265 -56.81 -25.27 28.82
N HIS A 266 -56.53 -24.17 28.14
CA HIS A 266 -55.15 -23.83 27.77
C HIS A 266 -54.31 -23.81 29.05
N TYR A 267 -53.14 -24.46 29.01
CA TYR A 267 -52.09 -24.22 30.01
C TYR A 267 -51.54 -22.82 29.78
N ASN A 268 -52.33 -21.82 30.18
CA ASN A 268 -51.95 -20.44 30.02
C ASN A 268 -51.44 -19.94 31.34
N PHE A 269 -50.12 -19.97 31.49
CA PHE A 269 -49.44 -19.41 32.65
C PHE A 269 -49.56 -17.89 32.74
N PHE A 270 -50.37 -17.23 31.88
CA PHE A 270 -50.69 -15.80 31.96
C PHE A 270 -51.19 -15.35 33.33
N GLU A 271 -51.84 -16.23 34.09
CA GLU A 271 -52.33 -15.91 35.43
C GLU A 271 -51.19 -15.88 36.47
N CYS A 272 -50.03 -16.47 36.15
CA CYS A 272 -48.81 -16.41 36.95
C CYS A 272 -47.82 -15.41 36.33
N ASN A 273 -47.68 -14.26 36.98
CA ASN A 273 -46.82 -13.18 36.51
C ASN A 273 -45.35 -13.61 36.42
N GLU A 274 -44.88 -14.43 37.36
CA GLU A 274 -43.51 -14.91 37.43
C GLU A 274 -43.17 -15.85 36.26
N MET A 275 -44.06 -16.81 35.97
CA MET A 275 -43.92 -17.72 34.83
C MET A 275 -44.02 -16.97 33.50
N THR A 276 -44.97 -16.05 33.36
CA THR A 276 -45.10 -15.21 32.16
C THR A 276 -43.85 -14.38 31.93
N SER A 277 -43.30 -13.78 32.99
CA SER A 277 -42.06 -13.01 32.92
C SER A 277 -40.89 -13.90 32.47
N TYR A 278 -40.78 -15.11 33.01
CA TYR A 278 -39.76 -16.07 32.58
C TYR A 278 -39.86 -16.41 31.10
N PHE A 279 -41.06 -16.75 30.59
CA PHE A 279 -41.23 -17.06 29.17
C PHE A 279 -40.88 -15.89 28.26
N ILE A 280 -41.21 -14.66 28.67
CA ILE A 280 -40.82 -13.45 27.92
C ILE A 280 -39.30 -13.30 27.91
N VAL A 281 -38.62 -13.46 29.05
CA VAL A 281 -37.16 -13.35 29.12
C VAL A 281 -36.48 -14.42 28.26
N LEU A 282 -36.94 -15.67 28.36
CA LEU A 282 -36.45 -16.77 27.52
C LEU A 282 -36.69 -16.48 26.03
N TYR A 283 -37.87 -15.99 25.66
CA TYR A 283 -38.18 -15.61 24.29
C TYR A 283 -37.21 -14.55 23.74
N GLN A 284 -36.98 -13.47 24.50
CA GLN A 284 -36.09 -12.40 24.06
C GLN A 284 -34.64 -12.88 23.94
N LEU A 285 -34.19 -13.76 24.84
CA LEU A 285 -32.87 -14.37 24.76
C LEU A 285 -32.74 -15.25 23.50
N LEU A 286 -33.70 -16.13 23.22
CA LEU A 286 -33.69 -16.96 22.02
C LEU A 286 -33.78 -16.11 20.73
N LYS A 287 -34.57 -15.03 20.77
CA LYS A 287 -34.70 -14.09 19.66
C LYS A 287 -33.40 -13.33 19.41
N PHE A 288 -32.70 -12.93 20.47
CA PHE A 288 -31.38 -12.32 20.38
C PHE A 288 -30.35 -13.29 19.79
N ILE A 289 -30.38 -14.57 20.16
CA ILE A 289 -29.47 -15.57 19.57
C ILE A 289 -29.61 -15.65 18.05
N LYS A 290 -30.83 -15.48 17.52
CA LYS A 290 -31.09 -15.43 16.07
C LYS A 290 -30.37 -14.28 15.35
N THR A 291 -29.94 -13.23 16.07
CA THR A 291 -29.23 -12.08 15.50
C THR A 291 -27.71 -12.26 15.51
N TYR A 292 -27.21 -13.48 15.70
CA TYR A 292 -25.77 -13.78 15.65
C TYR A 292 -25.13 -13.26 14.34
N PRO A 293 -23.94 -12.64 14.39
CA PRO A 293 -23.25 -12.13 13.20
C PRO A 293 -22.71 -13.28 12.32
N HIS A 294 -23.56 -13.74 11.40
CA HIS A 294 -23.22 -14.75 10.40
C HIS A 294 -22.39 -14.16 9.27
N ASN A 295 -21.61 -15.01 8.57
CA ASN A 295 -21.02 -14.58 7.31
C ASN A 295 -22.09 -14.48 6.23
N ASP A 296 -21.96 -13.44 5.41
CA ASP A 296 -22.61 -13.38 4.11
C ASP A 296 -22.19 -14.63 3.33
N ASN A 297 -23.16 -15.44 2.87
CA ASN A 297 -23.01 -16.73 2.17
C ASN A 297 -23.07 -18.03 3.01
N ILE A 298 -23.39 -17.99 4.31
CA ILE A 298 -23.67 -19.23 5.06
C ILE A 298 -25.10 -19.73 4.75
N GLN A 299 -25.24 -21.02 4.42
CA GLN A 299 -26.54 -21.70 4.29
C GLN A 299 -27.33 -21.66 5.61
N GLU A 300 -28.67 -21.55 5.54
CA GLU A 300 -29.51 -21.37 6.74
C GLU A 300 -29.29 -22.47 7.80
N ASP A 301 -29.11 -23.73 7.40
CA ASP A 301 -28.85 -24.85 8.33
C ASP A 301 -27.57 -24.65 9.14
N ASN A 302 -26.51 -24.14 8.50
CA ASN A 302 -25.24 -23.84 9.17
C ASN A 302 -25.36 -22.63 10.12
N LYS A 303 -26.24 -21.66 9.81
CA LYS A 303 -26.56 -20.56 10.74
C LYS A 303 -27.24 -21.09 11.98
N VAL A 304 -28.27 -21.92 11.80
CA VAL A 304 -29.02 -22.54 12.90
C VAL A 304 -28.09 -23.41 13.76
N LEU A 305 -27.11 -24.11 13.16
CA LEU A 305 -26.14 -24.89 13.91
C LEU A 305 -25.25 -24.04 14.83
N ILE A 306 -24.82 -22.86 14.37
CA ILE A 306 -24.05 -21.91 15.20
C ILE A 306 -24.93 -21.34 16.31
N GLU A 307 -26.15 -20.92 15.98
CA GLU A 307 -27.16 -20.44 16.94
C GLU A 307 -27.45 -21.49 18.02
N LYS A 308 -27.56 -22.76 17.62
CA LYS A 308 -27.80 -23.91 18.50
C LYS A 308 -26.73 -24.11 19.58
N LYS A 309 -25.49 -23.65 19.35
CA LYS A 309 -24.44 -23.68 20.40
C LYS A 309 -24.81 -22.80 21.59
N TYR A 310 -25.45 -21.67 21.34
CA TYR A 310 -25.90 -20.76 22.40
C TYR A 310 -27.21 -21.25 23.02
N THR A 311 -28.17 -21.74 22.21
CA THR A 311 -29.44 -22.23 22.77
C THR A 311 -29.26 -23.50 23.58
N SER A 312 -28.33 -24.39 23.22
CA SER A 312 -28.00 -25.57 24.02
C SER A 312 -27.41 -25.18 25.38
N LEU A 313 -26.59 -24.12 25.43
CA LEU A 313 -26.10 -23.57 26.69
C LEU A 313 -27.25 -23.03 27.55
N VAL A 314 -28.19 -22.27 26.97
CA VAL A 314 -29.39 -21.80 27.69
C VAL A 314 -30.19 -22.98 28.23
N ARG A 315 -30.45 -23.99 27.39
CA ARG A 315 -31.21 -25.21 27.73
C ARG A 315 -30.59 -25.99 28.89
N ALA A 316 -29.26 -26.04 28.97
CA ALA A 316 -28.54 -26.76 30.03
C ALA A 316 -28.83 -26.23 31.44
N TYR A 317 -29.22 -24.95 31.58
CA TYR A 317 -29.61 -24.38 32.87
C TYR A 317 -31.07 -24.69 33.25
N ILE A 318 -31.89 -25.18 32.32
CA ILE A 318 -33.33 -25.32 32.52
C ILE A 318 -33.67 -26.72 33.03
N PRO A 319 -34.27 -26.85 34.23
CA PRO A 319 -34.69 -28.14 34.76
C PRO A 319 -35.91 -28.69 34.03
N ASN A 320 -36.09 -30.02 34.11
CA ASN A 320 -37.12 -30.72 33.35
C ASN A 320 -38.56 -30.23 33.62
N ASN A 321 -38.89 -29.87 34.85
CA ASN A 321 -40.22 -29.32 35.20
C ASN A 321 -40.52 -28.00 34.47
N VAL A 322 -39.49 -27.18 34.24
CA VAL A 322 -39.60 -25.94 33.45
C VAL A 322 -39.66 -26.26 31.96
N LEU A 323 -38.91 -27.24 31.45
CA LEU A 323 -39.05 -27.72 30.05
C LEU A 323 -40.47 -28.21 29.75
N VAL A 324 -41.08 -28.95 30.68
CA VAL A 324 -42.49 -29.38 30.57
C VAL A 324 -43.41 -28.16 30.55
N SER A 325 -43.15 -27.15 31.38
CA SER A 325 -43.94 -25.91 31.37
C SER A 325 -43.78 -25.12 30.06
N ILE A 326 -42.58 -25.11 29.46
CA ILE A 326 -42.33 -24.53 28.13
C ILE A 326 -43.14 -25.28 27.07
N LEU A 327 -43.11 -26.62 27.08
CA LEU A 327 -43.90 -27.46 26.18
C LEU A 327 -45.39 -27.14 26.30
N LEU A 328 -45.92 -27.05 27.51
CA LEU A 328 -47.33 -26.71 27.76
C LEU A 328 -47.70 -25.30 27.27
N ASN A 329 -46.79 -24.33 27.42
CA ASN A 329 -46.98 -22.96 26.92
C ASN A 329 -46.93 -22.86 25.39
N CYS A 330 -46.32 -23.84 24.71
CA CYS A 330 -46.27 -23.95 23.25
C CYS A 330 -47.52 -24.58 22.63
N ILE A 331 -48.46 -25.10 23.42
CA ILE A 331 -49.67 -25.74 22.91
C ILE A 331 -50.64 -24.69 22.36
N ILE A 332 -50.94 -24.79 21.08
CA ILE A 332 -51.88 -23.91 20.36
C ILE A 332 -53.10 -24.72 19.92
N ASP A 333 -54.30 -24.20 20.18
CA ASP A 333 -55.55 -24.80 19.69
C ASP A 333 -56.12 -23.96 18.54
N ASN A 334 -56.04 -24.50 17.33
CA ASN A 334 -56.55 -23.89 16.10
C ASN A 334 -58.07 -23.66 16.10
N LYS A 335 -58.82 -24.29 17.03
CA LYS A 335 -60.28 -24.13 17.17
C LYS A 335 -60.67 -23.02 18.15
N THR A 336 -59.70 -22.45 18.88
CA THR A 336 -59.96 -21.39 19.87
C THR A 336 -59.68 -19.98 19.35
N SER A 337 -60.36 -19.00 19.94
CA SER A 337 -60.20 -17.57 19.61
C SER A 337 -58.73 -17.13 19.65
N ALA A 338 -58.34 -16.24 18.74
CA ALA A 338 -57.02 -15.60 18.69
C ALA A 338 -56.54 -15.01 20.04
N LYS A 339 -57.48 -14.74 20.97
CA LYS A 339 -57.19 -14.34 22.35
C LYS A 339 -56.28 -15.33 23.11
N TYR A 340 -56.31 -16.62 22.78
CA TYR A 340 -55.58 -17.67 23.51
C TYR A 340 -54.33 -18.20 22.78
N ASN A 341 -54.18 -17.87 21.48
CA ASN A 341 -53.03 -18.27 20.66
C ASN A 341 -51.95 -17.16 20.61
N LYS A 342 -51.57 -16.62 21.77
CA LYS A 342 -50.66 -15.47 21.88
C LYS A 342 -49.17 -15.82 21.72
N PHE A 343 -48.82 -17.11 21.79
CA PHE A 343 -47.43 -17.59 21.83
C PHE A 343 -46.98 -18.28 20.54
N VAL A 344 -47.60 -17.99 19.38
CA VAL A 344 -47.20 -18.57 18.08
C VAL A 344 -45.71 -18.31 17.81
N ALA A 345 -45.27 -17.04 17.87
CA ALA A 345 -43.87 -16.70 17.65
C ALA A 345 -42.91 -17.30 18.68
N TYR A 346 -43.41 -17.60 19.89
CA TYR A 346 -42.65 -18.29 20.92
C TYR A 346 -42.47 -19.77 20.59
N ARG A 347 -43.55 -20.44 20.15
CA ARG A 347 -43.49 -21.81 19.65
C ARG A 347 -42.53 -21.93 18.46
N ASP A 348 -42.65 -21.04 17.48
CA ASP A 348 -41.82 -21.11 16.26
C ASP A 348 -40.31 -21.01 16.58
N ILE A 349 -39.92 -20.24 17.62
CA ILE A 349 -38.51 -20.15 18.03
C ILE A 349 -38.04 -21.37 18.83
N ILE A 350 -38.93 -21.99 19.61
CA ILE A 350 -38.68 -23.24 20.33
C ILE A 350 -38.48 -24.38 19.31
N GLU A 351 -39.30 -24.43 18.27
CA GLU A 351 -39.23 -25.39 17.16
C GLU A 351 -37.94 -25.21 16.34
N ARG A 352 -37.61 -23.98 15.93
CA ARG A 352 -36.38 -23.67 15.16
C ARG A 352 -35.13 -24.26 15.81
N TYR A 353 -35.06 -24.21 17.14
CA TYR A 353 -33.87 -24.62 17.88
C TYR A 353 -33.94 -26.03 18.47
N SER A 354 -34.98 -26.81 18.18
CA SER A 354 -35.19 -28.11 18.83
C SER A 354 -35.06 -28.00 20.37
N PHE A 355 -35.61 -26.95 20.95
CA PHE A 355 -35.28 -26.56 22.31
C PHE A 355 -35.79 -27.56 23.37
N LEU A 356 -36.71 -28.45 23.00
CA LEU A 356 -37.30 -29.48 23.88
C LEU A 356 -36.62 -30.86 23.74
N GLU A 357 -35.47 -30.94 23.11
CA GLU A 357 -34.73 -32.21 22.90
C GLU A 357 -34.43 -33.01 24.17
N HIS A 358 -34.41 -32.40 25.35
CA HIS A 358 -34.12 -33.12 26.61
C HIS A 358 -35.31 -33.13 27.58
N VAL A 359 -36.51 -32.82 27.09
CA VAL A 359 -37.71 -32.94 27.91
C VAL A 359 -37.98 -34.42 28.23
N SER A 360 -38.37 -34.71 29.46
CA SER A 360 -38.92 -36.00 29.88
C SER A 360 -40.31 -35.75 30.48
N ILE A 361 -41.30 -36.46 29.95
CA ILE A 361 -42.71 -36.33 30.37
C ILE A 361 -43.13 -37.42 31.36
N ASP A 362 -42.27 -38.39 31.66
CA ASP A 362 -42.62 -39.60 32.43
C ASP A 362 -43.05 -39.23 33.87
N SER A 363 -42.42 -38.21 34.47
CA SER A 363 -42.79 -37.72 35.82
C SER A 363 -44.08 -36.90 35.86
N TYR A 364 -44.66 -36.57 34.69
CA TYR A 364 -45.79 -35.65 34.56
C TYR A 364 -46.98 -36.28 33.85
N SER A 365 -46.97 -37.58 33.57
CA SER A 365 -48.03 -38.24 32.81
C SER A 365 -49.42 -38.12 33.43
N GLU A 366 -49.52 -38.14 34.76
CA GLU A 366 -50.79 -37.89 35.46
C GLU A 366 -51.27 -36.44 35.36
N ILE A 367 -50.33 -35.49 35.24
CA ILE A 367 -50.61 -34.06 35.21
C ILE A 367 -51.00 -33.67 33.79
N ILE A 368 -50.31 -34.19 32.77
CA ILE A 368 -50.54 -33.78 31.40
C ILE A 368 -51.74 -34.56 30.84
N ASP A 369 -52.79 -33.85 30.40
CA ASP A 369 -53.90 -34.49 29.71
C ASP A 369 -53.36 -35.17 28.45
N LEU A 370 -53.42 -36.49 28.41
CA LEU A 370 -52.90 -37.32 27.32
C LEU A 370 -53.61 -37.00 25.99
N LYS A 371 -54.83 -36.42 26.03
CA LYS A 371 -55.47 -35.85 24.85
C LYS A 371 -54.78 -34.57 24.39
N LEU A 372 -54.25 -33.76 25.28
CA LEU A 372 -53.49 -32.54 24.95
C LEU A 372 -52.14 -32.91 24.31
N LEU A 373 -51.38 -33.84 24.87
CA LEU A 373 -50.14 -34.33 24.24
C LEU A 373 -50.43 -35.10 22.93
N GLY A 374 -51.46 -35.94 22.91
CA GLY A 374 -51.92 -36.58 21.67
C GLY A 374 -52.37 -35.59 20.61
N ASN A 375 -52.91 -34.43 21.01
CA ASN A 375 -53.27 -33.31 20.13
C ASN A 375 -52.12 -32.29 19.93
N THR A 376 -50.96 -32.44 20.59
CA THR A 376 -49.77 -31.57 20.37
C THR A 376 -49.10 -31.76 19.01
N TYR A 377 -49.81 -32.31 18.03
CA TYR A 377 -49.57 -32.01 16.60
C TYR A 377 -49.56 -30.50 16.27
N SER A 378 -49.84 -29.61 17.23
CA SER A 378 -49.60 -28.16 17.10
C SER A 378 -48.16 -27.71 17.34
N VAL A 379 -47.32 -28.53 18.00
CA VAL A 379 -45.87 -28.32 18.15
C VAL A 379 -45.16 -29.26 17.18
N ASP A 380 -44.34 -28.71 16.29
CA ASP A 380 -43.60 -29.49 15.29
C ASP A 380 -42.68 -30.51 15.98
N ARG A 381 -42.60 -31.72 15.42
CA ARG A 381 -41.65 -32.78 15.83
C ARG A 381 -40.22 -32.23 15.88
N ASN A 382 -39.90 -31.26 15.04
CA ASN A 382 -38.61 -30.57 15.03
C ASN A 382 -38.23 -29.95 16.39
N ALA A 383 -39.21 -29.59 17.24
CA ALA A 383 -38.96 -29.07 18.58
C ALA A 383 -38.25 -30.06 19.51
N PHE A 384 -38.38 -31.37 19.27
CA PHE A 384 -37.81 -32.42 20.13
C PHE A 384 -36.50 -33.01 19.60
N GLY A 385 -36.00 -32.55 18.43
CA GLY A 385 -34.70 -32.97 17.91
C GLY A 385 -34.53 -34.50 17.84
N GLU A 386 -33.47 -35.03 18.43
CA GLU A 386 -33.20 -36.48 18.45
C GLU A 386 -34.12 -37.27 19.40
N ASN A 387 -34.77 -36.60 20.35
CA ASN A 387 -35.61 -37.21 21.40
C ASN A 387 -37.07 -37.42 20.97
N VAL A 388 -37.44 -37.07 19.72
CA VAL A 388 -38.80 -37.26 19.17
C VAL A 388 -39.31 -38.68 19.40
N GLY A 389 -38.47 -39.70 19.12
CA GLY A 389 -38.88 -41.10 19.19
C GLY A 389 -39.27 -41.54 20.60
N LEU A 390 -38.47 -41.16 21.60
CA LEU A 390 -38.73 -41.48 23.01
C LEU A 390 -39.99 -40.78 23.51
N ILE A 391 -40.19 -39.52 23.17
CA ILE A 391 -41.42 -38.78 23.52
C ILE A 391 -42.65 -39.43 22.89
N GLU A 392 -42.59 -39.81 21.61
CA GLU A 392 -43.70 -40.52 20.96
C GLU A 392 -44.03 -41.84 21.66
N GLU A 393 -43.02 -42.59 22.10
CA GLU A 393 -43.20 -43.85 22.82
C GLU A 393 -43.78 -43.63 24.22
N SER A 394 -43.29 -42.65 24.99
CA SER A 394 -43.84 -42.29 26.29
C SER A 394 -45.30 -41.85 26.18
N VAL A 395 -45.66 -41.01 25.19
CA VAL A 395 -47.06 -40.59 24.97
C VAL A 395 -47.94 -41.78 24.59
N LYS A 396 -47.49 -42.65 23.66
CA LYS A 396 -48.25 -43.85 23.27
C LYS A 396 -48.50 -44.78 24.45
N SER A 397 -47.46 -45.03 25.25
CA SER A 397 -47.52 -45.91 26.42
C SER A 397 -48.51 -45.41 27.46
N GLU A 398 -48.48 -44.10 27.75
CA GLU A 398 -49.39 -43.49 28.71
C GLU A 398 -50.85 -43.44 28.21
N VAL A 399 -51.08 -43.16 26.93
CA VAL A 399 -52.42 -43.25 26.33
C VAL A 399 -52.99 -44.66 26.47
N ILE A 400 -52.18 -45.70 26.20
CA ILE A 400 -52.58 -47.09 26.35
C ILE A 400 -52.92 -47.40 27.82
N LEU A 401 -52.10 -46.96 28.77
CA LEU A 401 -52.32 -47.16 30.20
C LEU A 401 -53.63 -46.49 30.67
N PHE A 402 -53.88 -45.26 30.21
CA PHE A 402 -55.11 -44.53 30.50
C PHE A 402 -56.37 -45.26 30.00
N TYR A 403 -56.38 -45.70 28.75
CA TYR A 403 -57.51 -46.45 28.21
C TYR A 403 -57.70 -47.80 28.92
N LYS A 404 -56.61 -48.50 29.29
CA LYS A 404 -56.68 -49.72 30.11
C LYS A 404 -57.34 -49.44 31.46
N ASN A 405 -56.97 -48.35 32.14
CA ASN A 405 -57.55 -47.98 33.43
C ASN A 405 -59.05 -47.63 33.31
N ILE A 406 -59.47 -46.92 32.27
CA ILE A 406 -60.90 -46.66 32.00
C ILE A 406 -61.66 -47.96 31.78
N ILE A 407 -61.14 -48.84 30.92
CA ILE A 407 -61.78 -50.12 30.61
C ILE A 407 -61.91 -50.97 31.88
N GLN A 408 -60.84 -51.06 32.68
CA GLN A 408 -60.84 -51.79 33.95
C GLN A 408 -61.88 -51.22 34.92
N SER A 409 -61.92 -49.90 35.11
CA SER A 409 -62.90 -49.26 36.00
C SER A 409 -64.35 -49.53 35.58
N LYS A 410 -64.60 -49.63 34.27
CA LYS A 410 -65.93 -49.94 33.73
C LYS A 410 -66.30 -51.40 33.97
N ILE A 411 -65.35 -52.32 33.75
CA ILE A 411 -65.53 -53.76 34.04
C ILE A 411 -65.83 -53.97 35.53
N ASP A 412 -65.09 -53.33 36.42
CA ASP A 412 -65.27 -53.42 37.87
C ASP A 412 -66.65 -52.89 38.30
N SER A 413 -67.11 -51.79 37.69
CA SER A 413 -68.44 -51.23 37.95
C SER A 413 -69.59 -52.16 37.50
N GLU A 414 -69.44 -52.83 36.35
CA GLU A 414 -70.44 -53.78 35.85
C GLU A 414 -70.48 -55.07 36.67
N ASN A 415 -69.33 -55.53 37.18
CA ASN A 415 -69.26 -56.69 38.06
C ASN A 415 -69.93 -56.42 39.42
N HIS A 416 -69.72 -55.23 40.00
CA HIS A 416 -70.42 -54.83 41.24
C HIS A 416 -71.94 -54.73 41.06
N LEU A 417 -72.43 -54.28 39.91
CA LEU A 417 -73.87 -54.26 39.59
C LEU A 417 -74.47 -55.67 39.51
N LYS A 418 -73.76 -56.61 38.88
CA LYS A 418 -74.18 -58.02 38.81
C LYS A 418 -74.20 -58.70 40.18
N GLU A 419 -73.20 -58.44 41.03
CA GLU A 419 -73.20 -58.93 42.41
C GLU A 419 -74.38 -58.38 43.21
N HIS A 420 -74.72 -57.10 43.04
CA HIS A 420 -75.84 -56.47 43.72
C HIS A 420 -77.20 -57.04 43.28
N GLU A 421 -77.37 -57.39 42.00
CA GLU A 421 -78.56 -58.08 41.49
C GLU A 421 -78.67 -59.52 42.01
N VAL A 422 -77.56 -60.26 42.05
CA VAL A 422 -77.53 -61.62 42.61
C VAL A 422 -77.87 -61.63 44.11
N ILE A 423 -77.39 -60.64 44.87
CA ILE A 423 -77.74 -60.47 46.29
C ILE A 423 -79.23 -60.11 46.45
N LYS A 424 -79.79 -59.31 45.53
CA LYS A 424 -81.21 -58.93 45.55
C LYS A 424 -82.12 -60.12 45.21
N LEU A 425 -81.74 -60.96 44.26
CA LEU A 425 -82.45 -62.20 43.89
C LEU A 425 -82.37 -63.29 44.96
N LYS A 426 -81.30 -63.34 45.78
CA LYS A 426 -81.19 -64.25 46.94
C LYS A 426 -82.00 -63.80 48.16
N LYS A 427 -82.49 -62.55 48.19
CA LYS A 427 -83.29 -61.97 49.28
C LYS A 427 -84.80 -61.96 48.99
N MET A 428 -85.21 -62.31 47.77
CA MET A 428 -86.59 -62.66 47.40
C MET A 428 -86.75 -64.17 47.49
#